data_AF-A0A497M8T7-F1
#
_entry.id   AF-A0A497M8T7-F1
#
_cell.length_a   1.000
_cell.length_b   1.000
_cell.length_c   1.000
_cell.angle_alpha   90.00
_cell.angle_beta   90.00
_cell.angle_gamma   90.00
#
_symmetry.space_group_name_H-M   'P 1'
#
loop_
_entity.id
_entity.type
_entity.pdbx_description
1 polymer ?
#
loop_
_entity_poly.entity_id
_entity_poly.type
_entity_poly.pdbx_seq_one_letter_code
_entity_poly.pdbx_strand_id
1 'polypeptide(L)'
;MVSVLIVDCHVHSSGNESVDVILKGMEKAGIDKAIVFSPYPSFSPGEGGRLAPTAGVTRHLGFSYPDVTSERQREAVEFIARLQKEAPDRIIGFVWLEPRLKDAVQLVEWAITSKELKGVKMIPDHWYPYDEFMYPIYRKVEELGVPILFHSGILFGFKDSSRFCRPVNYEVLVSFPKLRFALAHISWPWVDECIALWGRFRAALRERGEGAENMQMFIDITPGTPLIYRRESLQKLIAYGAEDYMVFGTDCSAGRLGYARYHVERDVAILTQEIGVSRKTVDKILGGNALKFLGMK
;
A
#
# COMPACT_ATOMS: atom_id res chain seq x y z
N MET A 1 -21.15 -9.78 -21.44
CA MET A 1 -20.65 -8.76 -20.50
C MET A 1 -19.19 -9.09 -20.24
N VAL A 2 -18.26 -8.21 -20.58
CA VAL A 2 -16.84 -8.39 -20.22
C VAL A 2 -16.76 -8.31 -18.69
N SER A 3 -16.13 -9.28 -18.02
CA SER A 3 -15.96 -9.22 -16.57
C SER A 3 -15.07 -8.03 -16.21
N VAL A 4 -15.48 -7.25 -15.20
CA VAL A 4 -14.69 -6.12 -14.72
C VAL A 4 -13.50 -6.66 -13.95
N LEU A 5 -12.30 -6.24 -14.33
CA LEU A 5 -11.07 -6.56 -13.59
C LEU A 5 -11.09 -5.86 -12.22
N ILE A 6 -10.93 -6.63 -11.15
CA ILE A 6 -10.79 -6.11 -9.78
C ILE A 6 -9.41 -6.49 -9.23
N VAL A 7 -8.65 -5.47 -8.83
CA VAL A 7 -7.34 -5.59 -8.20
C VAL A 7 -7.42 -5.02 -6.79
N ASP A 8 -7.23 -5.85 -5.78
CA ASP A 8 -7.08 -5.39 -4.40
C ASP A 8 -5.64 -4.97 -4.16
N CYS A 9 -5.38 -3.67 -4.01
CA CYS A 9 -4.02 -3.16 -3.84
C CYS A 9 -3.47 -3.28 -2.42
N HIS A 10 -4.25 -3.75 -1.45
CA HIS A 10 -3.89 -3.67 -0.03
C HIS A 10 -4.31 -4.93 0.74
N VAL A 11 -3.44 -5.93 0.74
CA VAL A 11 -3.65 -7.19 1.47
C VAL A 11 -2.44 -7.53 2.32
N HIS A 12 -2.64 -7.88 3.59
CA HIS A 12 -1.57 -8.24 4.52
C HIS A 12 -1.44 -9.75 4.68
N SER A 13 -0.23 -10.28 4.50
CA SER A 13 0.11 -11.63 4.95
C SER A 13 0.54 -11.62 6.43
N SER A 14 0.24 -12.71 7.12
CA SER A 14 0.65 -13.02 8.49
C SER A 14 1.81 -14.02 8.54
N GLY A 15 2.25 -14.55 7.38
CA GLY A 15 3.40 -15.45 7.26
C GLY A 15 3.06 -16.92 7.46
N ASN A 16 1.78 -17.29 7.38
CA ASN A 16 1.31 -18.67 7.52
C ASN A 16 0.27 -19.08 6.47
N GLU A 17 -0.06 -18.17 5.55
CA GLU A 17 -1.02 -18.44 4.48
C GLU A 17 -0.44 -19.40 3.42
N SER A 18 -1.33 -20.17 2.78
CA SER A 18 -1.06 -20.91 1.55
C SER A 18 -1.77 -20.28 0.36
N VAL A 19 -1.28 -20.53 -0.86
CA VAL A 19 -1.90 -20.02 -2.09
C VAL A 19 -3.36 -20.46 -2.23
N ASP A 20 -3.69 -21.72 -1.92
CA ASP A 20 -5.07 -22.22 -1.99
C ASP A 20 -6.06 -21.42 -1.12
N VAL A 21 -5.65 -21.02 0.09
CA VAL A 21 -6.49 -20.23 1.00
C VAL A 21 -6.72 -18.84 0.42
N ILE A 22 -5.65 -18.21 -0.10
CA ILE A 22 -5.71 -16.88 -0.72
C ILE A 22 -6.62 -16.92 -1.95
N LEU A 23 -6.42 -17.86 -2.86
CA LEU A 23 -7.19 -17.97 -4.10
C LEU A 23 -8.68 -18.25 -3.84
N LYS A 24 -9.02 -19.16 -2.91
CA LYS A 24 -10.42 -19.37 -2.49
C LYS A 24 -11.05 -18.11 -1.92
N GLY A 25 -10.29 -17.34 -1.15
CA GLY A 25 -10.73 -16.04 -0.62
C GLY A 25 -11.01 -15.03 -1.75
N MET A 26 -10.09 -14.93 -2.71
CA MET A 26 -10.22 -14.07 -3.88
C MET A 26 -11.43 -14.45 -4.75
N GLU A 27 -11.63 -15.74 -5.04
CA GLU A 27 -12.77 -16.25 -5.80
C GLU A 27 -14.10 -15.92 -5.12
N LYS A 28 -14.21 -16.14 -3.82
CA LYS A 28 -15.41 -15.78 -3.04
C LYS A 28 -15.71 -14.29 -3.10
N ALA A 29 -14.67 -13.45 -3.19
CA ALA A 29 -14.78 -12.01 -3.22
C ALA A 29 -14.89 -11.41 -4.63
N GLY A 30 -14.69 -12.19 -5.69
CA GLY A 30 -14.62 -11.68 -7.06
C GLY A 30 -13.38 -10.82 -7.33
N ILE A 31 -12.25 -11.15 -6.69
CA ILE A 31 -10.96 -10.44 -6.85
C ILE A 31 -10.11 -11.17 -7.89
N ASP A 32 -9.70 -10.48 -8.94
CA ASP A 32 -8.86 -11.06 -9.99
C ASP A 32 -7.38 -11.03 -9.61
N LYS A 33 -6.90 -9.96 -8.99
CA LYS A 33 -5.50 -9.86 -8.54
C LYS A 33 -5.43 -9.23 -7.14
N ALA A 34 -4.46 -9.66 -6.35
CA ALA A 34 -4.22 -9.08 -5.02
C ALA A 34 -2.75 -8.68 -4.90
N ILE A 35 -2.50 -7.43 -4.51
CA ILE A 35 -1.19 -7.01 -4.02
C ILE A 35 -1.10 -7.43 -2.56
N VAL A 36 -0.27 -8.45 -2.31
CA VAL A 36 -0.08 -9.04 -0.99
C VAL A 36 1.28 -8.62 -0.46
N PHE A 37 1.29 -7.91 0.66
CA PHE A 37 2.52 -7.55 1.35
C PHE A 37 3.09 -8.78 2.05
N SER A 38 4.41 -8.91 2.06
CA SER A 38 5.09 -9.88 2.92
C SER A 38 4.64 -9.71 4.37
N PRO A 39 4.68 -10.78 5.18
CA PRO A 39 4.51 -10.63 6.60
C PRO A 39 5.48 -9.57 7.12
N TYR A 40 5.02 -8.85 8.11
CA TYR A 40 5.87 -7.88 8.74
C TYR A 40 7.06 -8.61 9.41
N PRO A 41 8.34 -8.26 9.15
CA PRO A 41 9.50 -9.03 9.60
C PRO A 41 9.63 -9.27 11.11
N SER A 42 8.90 -8.54 11.96
CA SER A 42 8.86 -8.86 13.39
C SER A 42 7.96 -10.05 13.75
N PHE A 43 7.14 -10.54 12.81
CA PHE A 43 6.37 -11.77 12.96
C PHE A 43 7.23 -12.92 12.45
N SER A 44 7.37 -13.97 13.25
CA SER A 44 8.02 -15.21 12.81
C SER A 44 7.04 -15.99 11.91
N PRO A 45 7.34 -16.20 10.62
CA PRO A 45 6.51 -17.04 9.76
C PRO A 45 6.36 -18.45 10.36
N GLY A 46 5.14 -18.97 10.43
CA GLY A 46 4.86 -20.32 10.94
C GLY A 46 4.59 -20.45 12.45
N GLU A 47 4.98 -19.49 13.31
CA GLU A 47 4.76 -19.59 14.77
C GLU A 47 3.51 -18.85 15.29
N GLY A 48 2.79 -18.14 14.42
CA GLY A 48 1.47 -17.59 14.74
C GLY A 48 1.43 -16.59 15.91
N GLY A 49 2.52 -15.84 16.15
CA GLY A 49 2.61 -14.90 17.27
C GLY A 49 3.33 -13.60 16.92
N ARG A 50 2.87 -12.49 17.53
CA ARG A 50 3.71 -11.28 17.69
C ARG A 50 4.76 -11.59 18.75
N LEU A 51 6.01 -11.18 18.53
CA LEU A 51 6.94 -11.04 19.65
C LEU A 51 6.29 -10.12 20.70
N ALA A 52 6.23 -10.60 21.95
CA ALA A 52 5.73 -9.80 23.05
C ALA A 52 6.68 -8.59 23.21
N PRO A 53 6.16 -7.35 23.31
CA PRO A 53 7.02 -6.21 23.59
C PRO A 53 7.76 -6.48 24.91
N THR A 54 9.09 -6.37 24.89
CA THR A 54 9.92 -6.50 26.08
C THR A 54 9.49 -5.44 27.09
N ALA A 55 9.06 -5.89 28.28
CA ALA A 55 8.46 -5.05 29.30
C ALA A 55 9.48 -4.04 29.87
N GLY A 56 9.09 -2.77 29.87
CA GLY A 56 9.83 -1.65 30.44
C GLY A 56 9.15 -0.33 30.04
N VAL A 57 9.55 0.79 30.65
CA VAL A 57 9.07 2.17 30.36
C VAL A 57 9.18 2.54 28.86
N THR A 58 9.85 1.70 28.08
CA THR A 58 9.91 1.59 26.61
C THR A 58 8.60 1.24 25.89
N ARG A 59 7.50 0.85 26.58
CA ARG A 59 6.20 0.56 25.92
C ARG A 59 5.64 1.73 25.09
N HIS A 60 6.10 2.96 25.35
CA HIS A 60 5.62 4.18 24.65
C HIS A 60 6.71 5.00 23.95
N LEU A 61 7.99 4.66 24.11
CA LEU A 61 9.14 5.39 23.54
C LEU A 61 10.15 4.46 22.86
N GLY A 62 9.96 3.14 22.93
CA GLY A 62 10.76 2.18 22.19
C GLY A 62 10.32 2.18 20.72
N PHE A 63 11.29 2.11 19.81
CA PHE A 63 11.05 1.71 18.42
C PHE A 63 10.19 0.45 18.44
N SER A 64 9.17 0.33 17.59
CA SER A 64 8.28 -0.84 17.68
C SER A 64 8.95 -2.16 17.34
N TYR A 65 10.21 -2.12 16.90
CA TYR A 65 10.80 -3.13 16.03
C TYR A 65 12.31 -3.36 16.25
N PRO A 66 12.87 -3.23 17.48
CA PRO A 66 14.30 -3.38 17.72
C PRO A 66 14.80 -4.77 17.32
N ASP A 67 13.90 -5.75 17.26
CA ASP A 67 14.20 -7.15 16.92
C ASP A 67 14.04 -7.48 15.43
N VAL A 68 13.82 -6.47 14.57
CA VAL A 68 13.90 -6.67 13.12
C VAL A 68 15.36 -6.72 12.70
N THR A 69 15.75 -7.87 12.17
CA THR A 69 17.08 -8.10 11.62
C THR A 69 16.99 -8.32 10.11
N SER A 70 18.13 -8.17 9.42
CA SER A 70 18.23 -8.47 7.99
C SER A 70 17.85 -9.93 7.67
N GLU A 71 18.11 -10.86 8.58
CA GLU A 71 17.71 -12.28 8.43
C GLU A 71 16.19 -12.44 8.39
N ARG A 72 15.47 -11.88 9.37
CA ARG A 72 14.00 -11.94 9.40
C ARG A 72 13.36 -11.21 8.23
N GLN A 73 13.96 -10.10 7.80
CA GLN A 73 13.54 -9.40 6.59
C GLN A 73 13.69 -10.28 5.34
N ARG A 74 14.74 -11.11 5.26
CA ARG A 74 14.93 -12.09 4.18
C ARG A 74 13.89 -13.20 4.24
N GLU A 75 13.60 -13.74 5.42
CA GLU A 75 12.55 -14.77 5.60
C GLU A 75 11.18 -14.28 5.13
N ALA A 76 10.81 -13.04 5.49
CA ALA A 76 9.56 -12.43 5.04
C ALA A 76 9.51 -12.28 3.51
N VAL A 77 10.62 -11.86 2.88
CA VAL A 77 10.76 -11.76 1.42
C VAL A 77 10.62 -13.13 0.75
N GLU A 78 11.31 -14.15 1.26
CA GLU A 78 11.22 -15.51 0.72
C GLU A 78 9.80 -16.06 0.80
N PHE A 79 9.11 -15.81 1.93
CA PHE A 79 7.73 -16.24 2.12
C PHE A 79 6.79 -15.67 1.05
N ILE A 80 6.83 -14.35 0.83
CA ILE A 80 5.94 -13.72 -0.15
C ILE A 80 6.32 -14.08 -1.59
N ALA A 81 7.62 -14.22 -1.86
CA ALA A 81 8.11 -14.61 -3.17
C ALA A 81 7.63 -16.02 -3.56
N ARG A 82 7.59 -16.94 -2.60
CA ARG A 82 7.02 -18.28 -2.79
C ARG A 82 5.53 -18.20 -3.17
N LEU A 83 4.72 -17.44 -2.41
CA LEU A 83 3.30 -17.30 -2.70
C LEU A 83 3.04 -16.68 -4.09
N GLN A 84 3.80 -15.65 -4.46
CA GLN A 84 3.74 -15.06 -5.80
C GLN A 84 4.09 -16.10 -6.87
N LYS A 85 5.19 -16.85 -6.70
CA LYS A 85 5.66 -17.83 -7.69
C LYS A 85 4.66 -18.95 -7.96
N GLU A 86 3.91 -19.36 -6.94
CA GLU A 86 2.88 -20.39 -7.04
C GLU A 86 1.60 -19.90 -7.77
N ALA A 87 1.32 -18.58 -7.76
CA ALA A 87 0.18 -18.00 -8.48
C ALA A 87 0.50 -16.59 -9.06
N PRO A 88 1.44 -16.49 -10.02
CA PRO A 88 2.04 -15.21 -10.43
C PRO A 88 1.06 -14.28 -11.16
N ASP A 89 0.01 -14.84 -11.76
CA ASP A 89 -1.05 -14.07 -12.43
C ASP A 89 -2.12 -13.54 -11.47
N ARG A 90 -2.12 -13.98 -10.20
CA ARG A 90 -3.16 -13.66 -9.22
C ARG A 90 -2.60 -12.95 -7.99
N ILE A 91 -1.44 -13.36 -7.51
CA ILE A 91 -0.78 -12.82 -6.31
C ILE A 91 0.41 -11.97 -6.74
N ILE A 92 0.39 -10.70 -6.35
CA ILE A 92 1.44 -9.72 -6.64
C ILE A 92 2.14 -9.39 -5.33
N GLY A 93 3.34 -9.92 -5.14
CA GLY A 93 4.08 -9.80 -3.91
C GLY A 93 4.78 -8.45 -3.77
N PHE A 94 4.59 -7.79 -2.63
CA PHE A 94 5.31 -6.59 -2.24
C PHE A 94 6.17 -6.88 -1.00
N VAL A 95 7.41 -6.40 -0.98
CA VAL A 95 8.24 -6.50 0.22
C VAL A 95 7.82 -5.44 1.23
N TRP A 96 7.41 -5.84 2.42
CA TRP A 96 7.36 -4.93 3.57
C TRP A 96 8.79 -4.66 4.02
N LEU A 97 9.30 -3.43 3.90
CA LEU A 97 10.70 -3.09 4.20
C LEU A 97 10.83 -2.30 5.51
N GLU A 98 11.74 -2.72 6.38
CA GLU A 98 12.27 -1.89 7.48
C GLU A 98 13.43 -1.03 6.96
N PRO A 99 13.23 0.28 6.74
CA PRO A 99 14.22 1.10 6.05
C PRO A 99 15.44 1.45 6.91
N ARG A 100 15.40 1.23 8.23
CA ARG A 100 16.53 1.53 9.13
C ARG A 100 17.57 0.41 9.20
N LEU A 101 17.32 -0.74 8.56
CA LEU A 101 18.34 -1.78 8.43
C LEU A 101 19.53 -1.24 7.64
N LYS A 102 20.75 -1.53 8.08
CA LYS A 102 21.99 -1.07 7.43
C LYS A 102 22.09 -1.52 5.98
N ASP A 103 21.50 -2.67 5.65
CA ASP A 103 21.45 -3.25 4.31
C ASP A 103 20.09 -3.11 3.62
N ALA A 104 19.23 -2.16 4.04
CA ALA A 104 17.89 -1.98 3.49
C ALA A 104 17.87 -1.77 1.97
N VAL A 105 18.86 -1.04 1.42
CA VAL A 105 19.00 -0.79 -0.03
C VAL A 105 19.31 -2.10 -0.77
N GLN A 106 20.21 -2.92 -0.24
CA GLN A 106 20.58 -4.21 -0.82
C GLN A 106 19.42 -5.22 -0.69
N LEU A 107 18.67 -5.17 0.41
CA LEU A 107 17.51 -6.02 0.63
C LEU A 107 16.39 -5.72 -0.36
N VAL A 108 16.08 -4.44 -0.62
CA VAL A 108 15.08 -4.08 -1.62
C VAL A 108 15.55 -4.44 -3.03
N GLU A 109 16.81 -4.19 -3.36
CA GLU A 109 17.37 -4.58 -4.67
C GLU A 109 17.29 -6.08 -4.90
N TRP A 110 17.68 -6.89 -3.91
CA TRP A 110 17.57 -8.35 -3.97
C TRP A 110 16.11 -8.82 -4.08
N ALA A 111 15.20 -8.26 -3.28
CA ALA A 111 13.79 -8.62 -3.28
C ALA A 111 13.11 -8.34 -4.64
N ILE A 112 13.46 -7.23 -5.30
CA ILE A 112 12.87 -6.86 -6.59
C ILE A 112 13.54 -7.61 -7.75
N THR A 113 14.87 -7.70 -7.77
CA THR A 113 15.61 -8.27 -8.91
C THR A 113 15.67 -9.79 -8.87
N SER A 114 15.97 -10.38 -7.72
CA SER A 114 16.20 -11.82 -7.58
C SER A 114 14.94 -12.59 -7.19
N LYS A 115 14.02 -11.94 -6.49
CA LYS A 115 12.73 -12.53 -6.06
C LYS A 115 11.54 -12.02 -6.86
N GLU A 116 11.79 -11.13 -7.82
CA GLU A 116 10.82 -10.62 -8.79
C GLU A 116 9.57 -9.98 -8.15
N LEU A 117 9.67 -9.55 -6.89
CA LEU A 117 8.59 -8.84 -6.21
C LEU A 117 8.31 -7.51 -6.93
N LYS A 118 7.06 -7.05 -6.87
CA LYS A 118 6.55 -6.00 -7.76
C LYS A 118 6.42 -4.64 -7.09
N GLY A 119 6.88 -4.49 -5.85
CA GLY A 119 6.84 -3.22 -5.14
C GLY A 119 7.22 -3.34 -3.68
N VAL A 120 7.17 -2.20 -3.00
CA VAL A 120 7.60 -2.04 -1.61
C VAL A 120 6.44 -1.53 -0.77
N LYS A 121 6.30 -2.06 0.44
CA LYS A 121 5.39 -1.56 1.48
C LYS A 121 6.23 -1.00 2.63
N MET A 122 5.84 0.15 3.14
CA MET A 122 6.46 0.73 4.34
C MET A 122 5.41 1.31 5.28
N ILE A 123 5.74 1.34 6.57
CA ILE A 123 4.96 2.02 7.60
C ILE A 123 5.95 2.91 8.38
N PRO A 124 5.84 4.25 8.27
CA PRO A 124 6.63 5.15 9.11
C PRO A 124 6.38 4.90 10.59
N ASP A 125 7.45 4.70 11.33
CA ASP A 125 7.40 4.45 12.77
C ASP A 125 8.70 4.86 13.44
N HIS A 126 8.72 6.03 14.06
CA HIS A 126 9.92 6.69 14.59
C HIS A 126 10.96 7.02 13.51
N TRP A 127 10.46 7.32 12.31
CA TRP A 127 11.16 7.96 11.21
C TRP A 127 10.13 8.68 10.35
N TYR A 128 10.53 9.75 9.68
CA TYR A 128 9.69 10.49 8.75
C TYR A 128 10.10 10.21 7.31
N PRO A 129 9.14 10.22 6.36
CA PRO A 129 9.46 10.09 4.94
C PRO A 129 10.51 11.10 4.42
N TYR A 130 10.62 12.28 5.02
CA TYR A 130 11.61 13.29 4.64
C TYR A 130 13.00 13.10 5.25
N ASP A 131 13.19 12.13 6.15
CA ASP A 131 14.50 11.89 6.76
C ASP A 131 15.52 11.45 5.68
N GLU A 132 16.71 12.06 5.68
CA GLU A 132 17.70 11.88 4.60
C GLU A 132 18.16 10.43 4.41
N PHE A 133 18.10 9.60 5.47
CA PHE A 133 18.46 8.18 5.37
C PHE A 133 17.52 7.39 4.43
N MET A 134 16.32 7.92 4.14
CA MET A 134 15.39 7.32 3.18
C MET A 134 15.81 7.56 1.73
N TYR A 135 16.60 8.60 1.43
CA TYR A 135 16.86 9.02 0.05
C TYR A 135 17.58 7.95 -0.78
N PRO A 136 18.59 7.22 -0.25
CA PRO A 136 19.17 6.08 -0.97
C PRO A 136 18.15 5.01 -1.34
N ILE A 137 17.17 4.75 -0.47
CA ILE A 137 16.10 3.79 -0.72
C ILE A 137 15.19 4.30 -1.83
N TYR A 138 14.76 5.58 -1.79
CA TYR A 138 13.94 6.18 -2.83
C TYR A 138 14.62 6.15 -4.21
N ARG A 139 15.91 6.49 -4.28
CA ARG A 139 16.68 6.38 -5.54
C ARG A 139 16.74 4.96 -6.06
N LYS A 140 17.00 3.99 -5.18
CA LYS A 140 17.08 2.58 -5.60
C LYS A 140 15.71 2.06 -6.08
N VAL A 141 14.62 2.38 -5.39
CA VAL A 141 13.28 1.96 -5.82
C VAL A 141 12.86 2.65 -7.13
N GLU A 142 13.20 3.93 -7.29
CA GLU A 142 13.00 4.68 -8.53
C GLU A 142 13.78 4.05 -9.70
N GLU A 143 15.06 3.71 -9.49
CA GLU A 143 15.91 3.02 -10.47
C GLU A 143 15.32 1.67 -10.89
N LEU A 144 14.80 0.90 -9.93
CA LEU A 144 14.16 -0.40 -10.16
C LEU A 144 12.79 -0.28 -10.84
N GLY A 145 12.21 0.93 -10.90
CA GLY A 145 10.95 1.20 -11.59
C GLY A 145 9.72 0.59 -10.92
N VAL A 146 9.80 0.16 -9.65
CA VAL A 146 8.67 -0.41 -8.91
C VAL A 146 8.04 0.62 -7.95
N PRO A 147 6.74 0.51 -7.63
CA PRO A 147 6.09 1.46 -6.74
C PRO A 147 6.36 1.21 -5.25
N ILE A 148 6.12 2.25 -4.43
CA ILE A 148 6.04 2.14 -2.96
C ILE A 148 4.60 2.41 -2.49
N LEU A 149 4.03 1.51 -1.68
CA LEU A 149 2.81 1.79 -0.94
C LEU A 149 3.19 2.15 0.51
N PHE A 150 2.85 3.35 0.94
CA PHE A 150 3.07 3.79 2.31
C PHE A 150 1.79 3.69 3.12
N HIS A 151 1.90 3.26 4.37
CA HIS A 151 0.85 3.55 5.32
C HIS A 151 0.79 5.07 5.59
N SER A 152 -0.42 5.62 5.54
CA SER A 152 -0.70 7.03 5.82
C SER A 152 -2.01 7.11 6.59
N GLY A 153 -2.12 8.05 7.53
CA GLY A 153 -3.26 8.15 8.43
C GLY A 153 -3.02 7.54 9.82
N ILE A 154 -4.11 7.39 10.58
CA ILE A 154 -4.09 6.82 11.93
C ILE A 154 -3.88 5.32 11.86
N LEU A 155 -2.83 4.85 12.52
CA LEU A 155 -2.58 3.45 12.74
C LEU A 155 -3.33 3.00 14.00
N PHE A 156 -4.27 2.06 13.85
CA PHE A 156 -4.95 1.46 15.00
C PHE A 156 -4.00 0.49 15.72
N GLY A 157 -3.50 0.91 16.88
CA GLY A 157 -2.60 0.14 17.73
C GLY A 157 -2.35 0.83 19.07
N PHE A 158 -1.62 0.16 19.97
CA PHE A 158 -1.33 0.67 21.32
C PHE A 158 -0.01 1.47 21.41
N LYS A 159 0.41 2.15 20.33
CA LYS A 159 1.72 2.81 20.22
C LYS A 159 1.67 4.18 19.54
N ASP A 160 2.60 5.06 19.90
CA ASP A 160 2.83 6.35 19.22
C ASP A 160 3.48 6.14 17.86
N SER A 161 2.65 6.02 16.82
CA SER A 161 3.12 5.73 15.44
C SER A 161 2.46 6.63 14.39
N SER A 162 1.22 7.07 14.63
CA SER A 162 0.46 7.83 13.64
C SER A 162 1.06 9.20 13.30
N ARG A 163 1.82 9.83 14.22
CA ARG A 163 2.44 11.15 13.95
C ARG A 163 3.44 11.12 12.79
N PHE A 164 4.04 9.96 12.53
CA PHE A 164 4.98 9.73 11.43
C PHE A 164 4.27 9.53 10.09
N CYS A 165 2.97 9.21 10.12
CA CYS A 165 2.15 8.80 8.98
C CYS A 165 1.28 9.95 8.42
N ARG A 166 1.55 11.19 8.78
CA ARG A 166 0.81 12.36 8.28
C ARG A 166 1.19 12.63 6.80
N PRO A 167 0.23 12.86 5.90
CA PRO A 167 0.49 12.90 4.46
C PRO A 167 1.47 14.01 4.03
N VAL A 168 1.45 15.20 4.64
CA VAL A 168 2.39 16.28 4.27
C VAL A 168 3.87 15.86 4.33
N ASN A 169 4.22 14.88 5.17
CA ASN A 169 5.59 14.41 5.32
C ASN A 169 6.16 13.79 4.02
N TYR A 170 5.31 13.37 3.08
CA TYR A 170 5.71 12.76 1.80
C TYR A 170 6.00 13.78 0.68
N GLU A 171 5.89 15.09 0.93
CA GLU A 171 6.16 16.12 -0.08
C GLU A 171 7.59 16.03 -0.66
N VAL A 172 8.55 15.53 0.13
CA VAL A 172 9.93 15.28 -0.30
C VAL A 172 10.02 14.43 -1.58
N LEU A 173 9.03 13.57 -1.84
CA LEU A 173 9.01 12.66 -3.00
C LEU A 173 8.90 13.40 -4.35
N VAL A 174 8.59 14.69 -4.35
CA VAL A 174 8.71 15.56 -5.54
C VAL A 174 10.14 15.54 -6.10
N SER A 175 11.15 15.29 -5.27
CA SER A 175 12.57 15.20 -5.67
C SER A 175 12.94 13.89 -6.38
N PHE A 176 12.02 12.93 -6.49
CA PHE A 176 12.21 11.62 -7.12
C PHE A 176 11.15 11.41 -8.20
N PRO A 177 11.16 12.20 -9.28
CA PRO A 177 10.03 12.38 -10.20
C PRO A 177 9.56 11.11 -10.93
N LYS A 178 10.36 10.05 -10.98
CA LYS A 178 9.98 8.76 -11.60
C LYS A 178 9.48 7.75 -10.57
N LEU A 179 9.62 8.04 -9.27
CA LEU A 179 9.14 7.18 -8.20
C LEU A 179 7.62 7.26 -8.09
N ARG A 180 6.96 6.14 -8.32
CA ARG A 180 5.52 5.98 -8.11
C ARG A 180 5.26 5.56 -6.68
N PHE A 181 4.28 6.17 -6.04
CA PHE A 181 3.91 5.82 -4.68
C PHE A 181 2.42 5.98 -4.41
N ALA A 182 1.92 5.28 -3.39
CA ALA A 182 0.54 5.38 -2.93
C ALA A 182 0.48 5.68 -1.43
N LEU A 183 -0.45 6.54 -1.02
CA LEU A 183 -0.77 6.76 0.39
C LEU A 183 -2.05 6.00 0.75
N ALA A 184 -1.94 5.09 1.71
CA ALA A 184 -3.04 4.25 2.16
C ALA A 184 -4.13 5.00 2.92
N HIS A 185 -5.30 4.37 3.01
CA HIS A 185 -6.44 4.79 3.85
C HIS A 185 -6.97 6.20 3.56
N ILE A 186 -6.67 6.77 2.40
CA ILE A 186 -6.90 8.19 2.08
C ILE A 186 -6.29 9.10 3.18
N SER A 187 -5.25 8.62 3.87
CA SER A 187 -4.61 9.26 5.01
C SER A 187 -5.54 9.68 6.16
N TRP A 188 -6.67 9.00 6.39
CA TRP A 188 -7.62 9.40 7.44
C TRP A 188 -6.95 9.56 8.82
N PRO A 189 -7.23 10.66 9.58
CA PRO A 189 -8.24 11.69 9.36
C PRO A 189 -7.78 12.87 8.51
N TRP A 190 -6.52 12.90 8.06
CA TRP A 190 -5.95 13.96 7.23
C TRP A 190 -6.35 13.83 5.75
N VAL A 191 -7.64 13.55 5.49
CA VAL A 191 -8.19 13.34 4.14
C VAL A 191 -7.97 14.58 3.27
N ASP A 192 -8.31 15.77 3.80
CA ASP A 192 -8.16 17.02 3.06
C ASP A 192 -6.68 17.34 2.78
N GLU A 193 -5.78 16.97 3.68
CA GLU A 193 -4.33 17.12 3.49
C GLU A 193 -3.79 16.12 2.45
N CYS A 194 -4.29 14.89 2.40
CA CYS A 194 -3.98 13.91 1.36
C CYS A 194 -4.36 14.43 -0.03
N ILE A 195 -5.57 15.00 -0.15
CA ILE A 195 -6.07 15.59 -1.40
C ILE A 195 -5.25 16.82 -1.79
N ALA A 196 -4.93 17.69 -0.84
CA ALA A 196 -4.08 18.86 -1.09
C ALA A 196 -2.68 18.45 -1.55
N LEU A 197 -2.09 17.43 -0.93
CA LEU A 197 -0.80 16.88 -1.35
C LEU A 197 -0.86 16.30 -2.76
N TRP A 198 -1.90 15.53 -3.09
CA TRP A 198 -2.09 15.05 -4.46
C TRP A 198 -2.16 16.21 -5.46
N GLY A 199 -2.86 17.30 -5.10
CA GLY A 199 -2.87 18.56 -5.84
C GLY A 199 -1.49 19.21 -6.00
N ARG A 200 -0.65 19.14 -4.97
CA ARG A 200 0.75 19.62 -4.99
C ARG A 200 1.62 18.85 -5.98
N PHE A 201 1.50 17.51 -6.04
CA PHE A 201 2.16 16.70 -7.06
C PHE A 201 1.64 17.02 -8.46
N ARG A 202 0.32 17.24 -8.61
CA ARG A 202 -0.27 17.71 -9.88
C ARG A 202 0.29 19.06 -10.33
N ALA A 203 0.51 19.99 -9.40
CA ALA A 203 1.12 21.28 -9.68
C ALA A 203 2.60 21.13 -10.09
N ALA A 204 3.36 20.27 -9.41
CA ALA A 204 4.76 20.01 -9.74
C ALA A 204 4.93 19.47 -11.17
N LEU A 205 4.03 18.59 -11.64
CA LEU A 205 4.02 18.13 -13.05
C LEU A 205 3.85 19.29 -14.03
N ARG A 206 2.91 20.19 -13.75
CA ARG A 206 2.64 21.36 -14.60
C ARG A 206 3.83 22.29 -14.67
N GLU A 207 4.51 22.54 -13.55
CA GLU A 207 5.73 23.34 -13.49
C GLU A 207 6.87 22.73 -14.32
N ARG A 208 6.94 21.40 -14.40
CA ARG A 208 7.91 20.68 -15.25
C ARG A 208 7.47 20.53 -16.71
N GLY A 209 6.26 20.96 -17.08
CA GLY A 209 5.71 20.78 -18.42
C GLY A 209 5.35 19.32 -18.75
N GLU A 210 5.13 18.49 -17.73
CA GLU A 210 4.81 17.07 -17.85
C GLU A 210 3.28 16.84 -17.87
N GLY A 211 2.84 15.84 -18.63
CA GLY A 211 1.44 15.41 -18.65
C GLY A 211 1.04 14.59 -17.41
N ALA A 212 -0.26 14.42 -17.22
CA ALA A 212 -0.81 13.71 -16.07
C ALA A 212 -0.30 12.25 -15.99
N GLU A 213 0.02 11.61 -17.12
CA GLU A 213 0.58 10.27 -17.20
C GLU A 213 1.85 10.06 -16.36
N ASN A 214 2.59 11.14 -16.05
CA ASN A 214 3.79 11.12 -15.20
C ASN A 214 3.51 11.36 -13.72
N MET A 215 2.23 11.42 -13.31
CA MET A 215 1.85 11.56 -11.91
C MET A 215 2.39 10.41 -11.06
N GLN A 216 3.14 10.79 -10.03
CA GLN A 216 3.79 9.89 -9.09
C GLN A 216 2.83 9.35 -8.02
N MET A 217 1.91 10.20 -7.55
CA MET A 217 1.10 9.94 -6.37
C MET A 217 -0.24 9.29 -6.73
N PHE A 218 -0.44 8.08 -6.22
CA PHE A 218 -1.70 7.37 -6.18
C PHE A 218 -2.34 7.48 -4.79
N ILE A 219 -3.65 7.32 -4.73
CA ILE A 219 -4.41 7.36 -3.48
C ILE A 219 -4.99 5.96 -3.30
N ASP A 220 -4.41 5.23 -2.37
CA ASP A 220 -4.96 3.94 -1.96
C ASP A 220 -6.19 4.22 -1.09
N ILE A 221 -7.34 3.91 -1.67
CA ILE A 221 -8.63 4.18 -1.06
C ILE A 221 -9.03 3.10 -0.09
N THR A 222 -8.17 2.16 0.29
CA THR A 222 -8.53 1.10 1.24
C THR A 222 -9.26 1.62 2.50
N PRO A 223 -10.23 0.89 3.09
CA PRO A 223 -10.95 1.38 4.26
C PRO A 223 -10.01 1.58 5.46
N GLY A 224 -9.77 2.84 5.85
CA GLY A 224 -9.31 3.22 7.19
C GLY A 224 -10.19 4.29 7.85
N THR A 225 -11.10 4.87 7.06
CA THR A 225 -12.18 5.77 7.50
C THR A 225 -13.32 4.97 8.14
N PRO A 226 -13.90 5.41 9.27
CA PRO A 226 -15.20 4.90 9.71
C PRO A 226 -16.25 5.05 8.60
N LEU A 227 -17.26 4.15 8.57
CA LEU A 227 -18.24 4.09 7.48
C LEU A 227 -18.93 5.43 7.19
N ILE A 228 -19.21 6.23 8.23
CA ILE A 228 -19.84 7.54 8.10
C ILE A 228 -19.01 8.55 7.28
N TYR A 229 -17.68 8.41 7.24
CA TYR A 229 -16.79 9.30 6.48
C TYR A 229 -16.52 8.77 5.06
N ARG A 230 -16.91 7.53 4.75
CA ARG A 230 -16.50 6.84 3.52
C ARG A 230 -17.02 7.54 2.27
N ARG A 231 -18.32 7.81 2.23
CA ARG A 231 -18.97 8.50 1.11
C ARG A 231 -18.36 9.89 0.88
N GLU A 232 -18.26 10.69 1.94
CA GLU A 232 -17.70 12.05 1.85
C GLU A 232 -16.24 12.04 1.34
N SER A 233 -15.41 11.14 1.86
CA SER A 233 -14.00 11.04 1.46
C SER A 233 -13.85 10.68 -0.02
N LEU A 234 -14.64 9.70 -0.50
CA LEU A 234 -14.66 9.34 -1.92
C LEU A 234 -15.20 10.48 -2.79
N GLN A 235 -16.25 11.18 -2.34
CA GLN A 235 -16.82 12.31 -3.06
C GLN A 235 -15.81 13.45 -3.22
N LYS A 236 -15.05 13.78 -2.17
CA LYS A 236 -14.00 14.82 -2.21
C LYS A 236 -12.90 14.48 -3.23
N LEU A 237 -12.45 13.22 -3.27
CA LEU A 237 -11.46 12.76 -4.25
C LEU A 237 -11.95 12.92 -5.70
N ILE A 238 -13.18 12.46 -5.97
CA ILE A 238 -13.82 12.59 -7.28
C ILE A 238 -13.99 14.07 -7.65
N ALA A 239 -14.50 14.91 -6.74
CA ALA A 239 -14.70 16.34 -6.99
C ALA A 239 -13.37 17.09 -7.26
N TYR A 240 -12.26 16.63 -6.69
CA TYR A 240 -10.93 17.21 -6.92
C TYR A 240 -10.28 16.74 -8.25
N GLY A 241 -10.84 15.71 -8.88
CA GLY A 241 -10.37 15.14 -10.14
C GLY A 241 -9.26 14.09 -9.98
N ALA A 242 -9.29 13.30 -8.90
CA ALA A 242 -8.28 12.28 -8.58
C ALA A 242 -8.63 10.87 -9.07
N GLU A 243 -9.75 10.68 -9.78
CA GLU A 243 -10.31 9.36 -10.12
C GLU A 243 -9.40 8.45 -10.94
N ASP A 244 -8.48 9.00 -11.72
CA ASP A 244 -7.50 8.25 -12.54
C ASP A 244 -6.27 7.78 -11.74
N TYR A 245 -6.23 8.07 -10.44
CA TYR A 245 -5.14 7.73 -9.51
C TYR A 245 -5.65 7.17 -8.16
N MET A 246 -6.97 6.98 -8.02
CA MET A 246 -7.55 6.22 -6.92
C MET A 246 -7.37 4.72 -7.17
N VAL A 247 -6.77 3.97 -6.23
CA VAL A 247 -6.59 2.51 -6.32
C VAL A 247 -7.38 1.81 -5.23
N PHE A 248 -8.27 0.89 -5.64
CA PHE A 248 -9.08 0.08 -4.72
C PHE A 248 -8.20 -0.86 -3.88
N GLY A 249 -8.54 -0.99 -2.61
CA GLY A 249 -7.92 -1.93 -1.68
C GLY A 249 -8.87 -2.26 -0.53
N THR A 250 -8.59 -3.31 0.23
CA THR A 250 -9.47 -3.74 1.33
C THR A 250 -8.87 -3.76 2.71
N ASP A 251 -7.53 -3.75 2.82
CA ASP A 251 -6.80 -3.92 4.08
C ASP A 251 -7.11 -5.27 4.77
N CYS A 252 -7.56 -6.25 3.98
CA CYS A 252 -7.85 -7.59 4.49
C CYS A 252 -6.55 -8.35 4.80
N SER A 253 -6.68 -9.30 5.73
CA SER A 253 -5.68 -10.37 5.86
C SER A 253 -5.81 -11.36 4.70
N ALA A 254 -4.69 -11.80 4.15
CA ALA A 254 -4.63 -12.74 3.03
C ALA A 254 -5.41 -14.04 3.30
N GLY A 255 -5.39 -14.53 4.55
CA GLY A 255 -6.16 -15.70 4.98
C GLY A 255 -7.67 -15.48 5.10
N ARG A 256 -8.16 -14.24 4.95
CA ARG A 256 -9.56 -13.83 5.13
C ARG A 256 -10.10 -12.99 3.97
N LEU A 257 -9.51 -13.11 2.77
CA LEU A 257 -9.90 -12.30 1.61
C LEU A 257 -11.37 -12.42 1.18
N GLY A 258 -12.09 -13.46 1.58
CA GLY A 258 -13.53 -13.57 1.29
C GLY A 258 -14.38 -12.40 1.81
N TYR A 259 -13.90 -11.64 2.81
CA TYR A 259 -14.57 -10.42 3.29
C TYR A 259 -14.44 -9.23 2.34
N ALA A 260 -13.48 -9.25 1.41
CA ALA A 260 -13.26 -8.19 0.42
C ALA A 260 -14.52 -7.90 -0.41
N ARG A 261 -15.38 -8.90 -0.61
CA ARG A 261 -16.67 -8.75 -1.31
C ARG A 261 -17.50 -7.59 -0.77
N TYR A 262 -17.58 -7.47 0.55
CA TYR A 262 -18.33 -6.39 1.19
C TYR A 262 -17.79 -5.02 0.82
N HIS A 263 -16.46 -4.87 0.76
CA HIS A 263 -15.81 -3.61 0.39
C HIS A 263 -16.06 -3.26 -1.08
N VAL A 264 -15.97 -4.25 -1.99
CA VAL A 264 -16.30 -4.07 -3.41
C VAL A 264 -17.74 -3.60 -3.56
N GLU A 265 -18.70 -4.33 -3.00
CA GLU A 265 -20.13 -4.02 -3.13
C GLU A 265 -20.46 -2.63 -2.54
N ARG A 266 -19.93 -2.31 -1.36
CA ARG A 266 -20.12 -1.02 -0.70
C ARG A 266 -19.56 0.14 -1.54
N ASP A 267 -18.30 0.06 -1.95
CA ASP A 267 -17.66 1.18 -2.66
C ASP A 267 -18.24 1.38 -4.06
N VAL A 268 -18.63 0.29 -4.76
CA VAL A 268 -19.38 0.38 -6.02
C VAL A 268 -20.73 1.06 -5.82
N ALA A 269 -21.48 0.70 -4.77
CA ALA A 269 -22.77 1.32 -4.47
C ALA A 269 -22.61 2.82 -4.18
N ILE A 270 -21.66 3.21 -3.33
CA ILE A 270 -21.36 4.62 -3.03
C ILE A 270 -20.98 5.38 -4.31
N LEU A 271 -20.05 4.86 -5.11
CA LEU A 271 -19.57 5.53 -6.32
C LEU A 271 -20.68 5.70 -7.37
N THR A 272 -21.49 4.67 -7.59
CA THR A 272 -22.51 4.68 -8.66
C THR A 272 -23.84 5.29 -8.24
N GLN A 273 -24.33 5.00 -7.03
CA GLN A 273 -25.69 5.35 -6.60
C GLN A 273 -25.73 6.64 -5.79
N GLU A 274 -24.67 6.95 -5.03
CA GLU A 274 -24.65 8.13 -4.14
C GLU A 274 -23.83 9.30 -4.69
N ILE A 275 -22.68 9.01 -5.33
CA ILE A 275 -21.83 10.02 -5.96
C ILE A 275 -22.19 10.21 -7.43
N GLY A 276 -22.58 9.13 -8.13
CA GLY A 276 -23.04 9.19 -9.52
C GLY A 276 -21.92 9.18 -10.57
N VAL A 277 -20.76 8.56 -10.29
CA VAL A 277 -19.71 8.42 -11.32
C VAL A 277 -20.04 7.33 -12.34
N SER A 278 -19.51 7.48 -13.55
CA SER A 278 -19.74 6.52 -14.64
C SER A 278 -19.19 5.13 -14.31
N ARG A 279 -19.75 4.09 -14.93
CA ARG A 279 -19.23 2.72 -14.76
C ARG A 279 -17.77 2.61 -15.20
N LYS A 280 -17.38 3.29 -16.28
CA LYS A 280 -15.99 3.37 -16.74
C LYS A 280 -15.04 3.95 -15.69
N THR A 281 -15.50 4.92 -14.90
CA THR A 281 -14.73 5.48 -13.78
C THR A 281 -14.57 4.45 -12.66
N VAL A 282 -15.64 3.73 -12.31
CA VAL A 282 -15.58 2.66 -11.31
C VAL A 282 -14.62 1.55 -11.73
N ASP A 283 -14.68 1.11 -12.99
CA ASP A 283 -13.81 0.04 -13.50
C ASP A 283 -12.32 0.45 -13.46
N LYS A 284 -12.01 1.74 -13.71
CA LYS A 284 -10.65 2.29 -13.51
C LYS A 284 -10.22 2.20 -12.05
N ILE A 285 -11.06 2.63 -11.12
CA ILE A 285 -10.75 2.62 -9.67
C ILE A 285 -10.58 1.18 -9.15
N LEU A 286 -11.42 0.24 -9.60
CA LEU A 286 -11.40 -1.15 -9.14
C LEU A 286 -10.20 -1.95 -9.63
N GLY A 287 -9.58 -1.61 -10.76
CA GLY A 287 -8.47 -2.40 -11.28
C GLY A 287 -7.51 -1.68 -12.23
N GLY A 288 -8.02 -0.88 -13.17
CA GLY A 288 -7.19 -0.22 -14.18
C GLY A 288 -6.09 0.67 -13.59
N ASN A 289 -6.42 1.44 -12.56
CA ASN A 289 -5.47 2.31 -11.88
C ASN A 289 -4.41 1.52 -11.10
N ALA A 290 -4.75 0.34 -10.57
CA ALA A 290 -3.79 -0.51 -9.88
C ALA A 290 -2.76 -1.12 -10.85
N LEU A 291 -3.17 -1.51 -12.06
CA LEU A 291 -2.24 -1.93 -13.10
C LEU A 291 -1.28 -0.79 -13.49
N LYS A 292 -1.81 0.42 -13.65
CA LYS A 292 -1.02 1.63 -13.90
C LYS A 292 -0.02 1.91 -12.77
N PHE A 293 -0.45 1.77 -11.50
CA PHE A 293 0.41 1.91 -10.33
C PHE A 293 1.58 0.90 -10.34
N LEU A 294 1.31 -0.35 -10.74
CA LEU A 294 2.32 -1.39 -10.91
C LEU A 294 3.21 -1.17 -12.14
N GLY A 295 2.73 -0.43 -13.15
CA GLY A 295 3.44 -0.22 -14.42
C GLY A 295 3.22 -1.36 -15.40
N MET A 296 2.12 -2.07 -15.19
CA MET A 296 1.64 -3.13 -16.07
C MET A 296 0.70 -2.50 -17.10
N LYS A 297 0.69 -3.08 -18.30
CA LYS A 297 -0.22 -2.70 -19.39
C LYS A 297 -1.50 -3.50 -19.33
#